data_AF-A0A6C0KNS4-F1
#
_entry.id   AF-A0A6C0KNS4-F1
#
_cell.length_a   1.000
_cell.length_b   1.000
_cell.length_c   1.000
_cell.angle_alpha   90.00
_cell.angle_beta   90.00
_cell.angle_gamma   90.00
#
_symmetry.space_group_name_H-M   'P 1'
#
loop_
_entity.id
_entity.type
_entity.pdbx_description
1 polymer ?
#
loop_
_entity_poly.entity_id
_entity_poly.type
_entity_poly.pdbx_seq_one_letter_code
_entity_poly.pdbx_strand_id
1 'polypeptide(L)'
;MSNFQNSILNNSMNILYSLSFYAPIIICVSIFMFSMFTNTITKAGVFFLWIFVITFLRIIIFRGIGTNNSGQEMPNICLTGVSEIFIPKDITYSTYILSFTLMYLLMPMIMLSSQSKINVINYVILAFFIFYIAFDLGIKYRLSCIGSLFSGLIIGDILSGLFLGGVIAGPLMYGTALRQYLYINELNSNKEVCSMPSKQQFRCSVYRNGEIIGNI
;
A
#
# COMPACT_ATOMS: atom_id res chain seq x y z
N MET A 1 22.62 -11.09 -33.29
CA MET A 1 22.61 -10.39 -31.98
C MET A 1 21.36 -9.52 -31.79
N SER A 2 20.88 -8.84 -32.84
CA SER A 2 19.64 -8.04 -32.82
C SER A 2 18.36 -8.81 -32.48
N ASN A 3 18.15 -10.01 -33.03
CA ASN A 3 16.91 -10.78 -32.78
C ASN A 3 16.79 -11.32 -31.34
N PHE A 4 17.91 -11.62 -30.68
CA PHE A 4 17.92 -12.09 -29.29
C PHE A 4 17.74 -10.92 -28.30
N GLN A 5 18.40 -9.77 -28.55
CA GLN A 5 18.12 -8.55 -27.79
C GLN A 5 16.67 -8.10 -27.97
N ASN A 6 16.11 -8.20 -29.17
CA ASN A 6 14.71 -7.88 -29.44
C ASN A 6 13.74 -8.86 -28.77
N SER A 7 14.07 -10.15 -28.70
CA SER A 7 13.21 -11.11 -27.99
C SER A 7 13.26 -10.90 -26.46
N ILE A 8 14.43 -10.59 -25.90
CA ILE A 8 14.57 -10.25 -24.48
C ILE A 8 13.85 -8.94 -24.16
N LEU A 9 14.03 -7.90 -24.99
CA LEU A 9 13.34 -6.62 -24.81
C LEU A 9 11.82 -6.81 -24.89
N ASN A 10 11.30 -7.51 -25.90
CA ASN A 10 9.86 -7.78 -26.01
C ASN A 10 9.33 -8.58 -24.81
N ASN A 11 10.08 -9.58 -24.31
CA ASN A 11 9.65 -10.36 -23.16
C ASN A 11 9.69 -9.55 -21.85
N SER A 12 10.69 -8.67 -21.69
CA SER A 12 10.80 -7.75 -20.55
C SER A 12 9.67 -6.72 -20.55
N MET A 13 9.29 -6.21 -21.72
CA MET A 13 8.16 -5.27 -21.86
C MET A 13 6.83 -5.95 -21.50
N ASN A 14 6.64 -7.23 -21.85
CA ASN A 14 5.44 -7.99 -21.45
C ASN A 14 5.32 -8.16 -19.92
N ILE A 15 6.44 -8.37 -19.23
CA ILE A 15 6.47 -8.43 -17.76
C ILE A 15 6.13 -7.07 -17.16
N LEU A 16 6.70 -5.98 -17.70
CA LEU A 16 6.41 -4.62 -17.26
C LEU A 16 4.94 -4.23 -17.47
N TYR A 17 4.32 -4.66 -18.57
CA TYR A 17 2.89 -4.46 -18.80
C TYR A 17 2.04 -5.22 -17.78
N SER A 18 2.41 -6.47 -17.50
CA SER A 18 1.72 -7.29 -16.49
C SER A 18 1.77 -6.63 -15.09
N LEU A 19 2.88 -5.98 -14.73
CA LEU A 19 2.99 -5.25 -13.47
C LEU A 19 2.01 -4.07 -13.35
N SER A 20 1.63 -3.43 -14.46
CA SER A 20 0.63 -2.35 -14.46
C SER A 20 -0.79 -2.90 -14.45
N PHE A 21 -1.13 -3.79 -15.40
CA PHE A 21 -2.51 -4.28 -15.55
C PHE A 21 -2.97 -5.17 -14.37
N TYR A 22 -2.07 -5.94 -13.76
CA TYR A 22 -2.38 -6.78 -12.60
C TYR A 22 -2.06 -6.12 -11.24
N ALA A 23 -1.75 -4.82 -11.22
CA ALA A 23 -1.35 -4.13 -9.99
C ALA A 23 -2.30 -4.34 -8.78
N PRO A 24 -3.65 -4.32 -8.93
CA PRO A 24 -4.56 -4.60 -7.81
C PRO A 24 -4.32 -5.96 -7.16
N ILE A 25 -4.14 -6.99 -7.99
CA ILE A 25 -3.91 -8.36 -7.53
C ILE A 25 -2.52 -8.45 -6.89
N ILE A 26 -1.51 -7.86 -7.52
CA ILE A 26 -0.13 -7.83 -7.00
C ILE A 26 -0.07 -7.17 -5.62
N ILE A 27 -0.78 -6.05 -5.43
CA ILE A 27 -0.87 -5.37 -4.14
C ILE A 27 -1.59 -6.24 -3.11
N CYS A 28 -2.72 -6.83 -3.46
CA CYS A 28 -3.43 -7.71 -2.53
C CYS A 28 -2.59 -8.92 -2.11
N VAL A 29 -1.92 -9.59 -3.06
CA VAL A 29 -1.05 -10.74 -2.78
C VAL A 29 0.16 -10.32 -1.95
N SER A 30 0.79 -9.18 -2.26
CA SER A 30 1.96 -8.72 -1.50
C SER A 30 1.60 -8.39 -0.05
N ILE A 31 0.46 -7.73 0.19
CA ILE A 31 -0.07 -7.44 1.52
C ILE A 31 -0.44 -8.74 2.26
N PHE A 32 -1.07 -9.69 1.58
CA PHE A 32 -1.39 -11.00 2.17
C PHE A 32 -0.13 -11.75 2.60
N MET A 33 0.86 -11.86 1.69
CA MET A 33 2.12 -12.53 1.96
C MET A 33 2.89 -11.87 3.10
N PHE A 34 2.98 -10.54 3.09
CA PHE A 34 3.60 -9.79 4.18
C PHE A 34 2.92 -10.11 5.53
N SER A 35 1.59 -10.10 5.57
CA SER A 35 0.84 -10.43 6.78
C SER A 35 1.01 -11.85 7.29
N MET A 36 1.18 -12.82 6.38
CA MET A 36 1.48 -14.20 6.75
C MET A 36 2.82 -14.29 7.49
N PHE A 37 3.84 -13.56 7.03
CA PHE A 37 5.15 -13.54 7.67
C PHE A 37 5.18 -12.74 8.98
N THR A 38 4.38 -11.69 9.11
CA THR A 38 4.31 -10.85 10.31
C THR A 38 3.24 -11.27 11.31
N ASN A 39 2.51 -12.36 11.07
CA ASN A 39 1.38 -12.82 11.87
C ASN A 39 0.30 -11.73 12.08
N THR A 40 0.09 -10.87 11.08
CA THR A 40 -0.90 -9.77 11.11
C THR A 40 -2.09 -10.03 10.19
N ILE A 41 -2.43 -11.30 9.97
CA ILE A 41 -3.44 -11.72 8.98
C ILE A 41 -4.82 -11.08 9.19
N THR A 42 -5.19 -10.77 10.44
CA THR A 42 -6.44 -10.05 10.76
C THR A 42 -6.45 -8.63 10.18
N LYS A 43 -5.30 -7.93 10.20
CA LYS A 43 -5.13 -6.60 9.59
C LYS A 43 -5.25 -6.67 8.06
N ALA A 44 -4.70 -7.72 7.43
CA ALA A 44 -4.90 -7.99 6.00
C ALA A 44 -6.37 -8.21 5.64
N GLY A 45 -7.09 -9.00 6.44
CA GLY A 45 -8.51 -9.28 6.22
C GLY A 45 -9.35 -8.00 6.23
N VAL A 46 -9.10 -7.09 7.17
CA VAL A 46 -9.80 -5.79 7.23
C VAL A 46 -9.45 -4.91 6.04
N PHE A 47 -8.19 -4.90 5.60
CA PHE A 47 -7.81 -4.20 4.36
C PHE A 47 -8.57 -4.73 3.14
N PHE A 48 -8.68 -6.06 2.97
CA PHE A 48 -9.44 -6.65 1.85
C PHE A 48 -10.93 -6.37 1.91
N LEU A 49 -11.52 -6.32 3.11
CA LEU A 49 -12.91 -5.88 3.28
C LEU A 49 -13.09 -4.48 2.70
N TRP A 50 -12.19 -3.54 2.99
CA TRP A 50 -12.28 -2.20 2.45
C TRP A 50 -12.05 -2.14 0.94
N ILE A 51 -11.11 -2.92 0.40
CA ILE A 51 -10.93 -3.05 -1.06
C ILE A 51 -12.23 -3.52 -1.74
N PHE A 52 -12.94 -4.48 -1.12
CA PHE A 52 -14.23 -4.94 -1.61
C PHE A 52 -15.29 -3.83 -1.56
N VAL A 53 -15.39 -3.11 -0.44
CA VAL A 53 -16.34 -2.00 -0.25
C VAL A 53 -16.11 -0.87 -1.27
N ILE A 54 -14.88 -0.42 -1.45
CA ILE A 54 -14.58 0.68 -2.40
C ILE A 54 -14.80 0.25 -3.85
N THR A 55 -14.52 -1.01 -4.18
CA THR A 55 -14.78 -1.55 -5.52
C THR A 55 -16.28 -1.61 -5.80
N PHE A 56 -17.07 -2.03 -4.81
CA PHE A 56 -18.53 -2.01 -4.89
C PHE A 56 -19.09 -0.58 -5.05
N LEU A 57 -18.59 0.38 -4.26
CA LEU A 57 -18.95 1.79 -4.38
C LEU A 57 -18.64 2.35 -5.76
N ARG A 58 -17.46 2.03 -6.31
CA ARG A 58 -17.08 2.42 -7.67
C ARG A 58 -18.07 1.88 -8.70
N ILE A 59 -18.43 0.60 -8.65
CA ILE A 59 -19.37 0.01 -9.60
C ILE A 59 -20.73 0.74 -9.56
N ILE A 60 -21.23 1.10 -8.38
CA ILE A 60 -22.47 1.88 -8.24
C ILE A 60 -22.32 3.25 -8.91
N ILE A 61 -21.23 3.96 -8.66
CA ILE A 61 -20.98 5.29 -9.23
C ILE A 61 -20.91 5.23 -10.76
N PHE A 62 -20.18 4.27 -11.32
CA PHE A 62 -20.07 4.10 -12.77
C PHE A 62 -21.40 3.72 -13.43
N ARG A 63 -22.22 2.88 -12.77
CA ARG A 63 -23.58 2.58 -13.24
C ARG A 63 -24.50 3.79 -13.15
N GLY A 64 -24.39 4.59 -12.08
CA GLY A 64 -25.23 5.76 -11.85
C GLY A 64 -24.91 6.97 -12.72
N ILE A 65 -23.64 7.15 -13.11
CA ILE A 65 -23.20 8.24 -14.00
C ILE A 65 -23.63 7.99 -15.46
N GLY A 66 -24.06 6.78 -15.81
CA GLY A 66 -24.56 6.48 -17.15
C GLY A 66 -23.51 6.77 -18.21
N THR A 67 -22.29 6.25 -18.03
CA THR A 67 -21.23 6.41 -19.02
C THR A 67 -21.66 5.75 -20.32
N ASN A 68 -22.20 6.56 -21.23
CA ASN A 68 -22.37 6.19 -22.63
C ASN A 68 -20.97 5.90 -23.16
N ASN A 69 -20.68 4.61 -23.35
CA ASN A 69 -19.43 4.17 -23.95
C ASN A 69 -19.37 4.74 -25.37
N SER A 70 -18.80 5.93 -25.54
CA SER A 70 -18.33 6.42 -26.81
C SER A 70 -17.28 5.42 -27.29
N GLY A 71 -17.66 4.64 -28.31
CA GLY A 71 -16.90 3.52 -28.86
C GLY A 71 -15.56 3.95 -29.46
N GLN A 72 -14.57 4.20 -28.61
CA GLN A 72 -13.18 4.10 -29.01
C GLN A 72 -12.80 2.62 -28.97
N GLU A 73 -12.42 2.09 -30.13
CA GLU A 73 -11.79 0.77 -30.25
C GLU A 73 -10.50 0.78 -29.42
N MET A 74 -10.58 0.20 -28.22
CA MET A 74 -9.41 0.06 -27.36
C MET A 74 -8.55 -1.10 -27.85
N PRO A 75 -7.22 -0.96 -27.90
CA PRO A 75 -6.33 -2.06 -28.24
C PRO A 75 -6.57 -3.27 -27.33
N ASN A 76 -6.55 -4.49 -27.88
CA ASN A 76 -6.78 -5.72 -27.10
C ASN A 76 -5.84 -5.87 -25.89
N ILE A 77 -4.63 -5.29 -25.97
CA ILE A 77 -3.67 -5.30 -24.85
C ILE A 77 -4.18 -4.51 -23.65
N CYS A 78 -5.00 -3.48 -23.85
CA CYS A 78 -5.60 -2.67 -22.78
C CYS A 78 -6.73 -3.39 -22.03
N LEU A 79 -7.25 -4.47 -22.61
CA LEU A 79 -8.26 -5.33 -22.00
C LEU A 79 -7.62 -6.46 -21.17
N THR A 80 -6.30 -6.62 -21.21
CA THR A 80 -5.60 -7.62 -20.39
C THR A 80 -5.69 -7.26 -18.91
N GLY A 81 -5.98 -8.25 -18.07
CA GLY A 81 -6.17 -8.05 -16.62
C GLY A 81 -7.53 -7.47 -16.22
N VAL A 82 -8.40 -7.14 -17.17
CA VAL A 82 -9.76 -6.63 -16.91
C VAL A 82 -10.74 -7.80 -16.94
N SER A 83 -11.24 -8.25 -15.77
CA SER A 83 -12.16 -9.40 -15.69
C SER A 83 -13.62 -8.96 -15.52
N GLU A 84 -14.50 -9.37 -16.43
CA GLU A 84 -15.92 -8.95 -16.45
C GLU A 84 -16.74 -9.34 -15.20
N ILE A 85 -16.24 -10.26 -14.35
CA ILE A 85 -16.99 -10.81 -13.23
C ILE A 85 -16.85 -9.98 -11.95
N PHE A 86 -15.69 -9.37 -11.69
CA PHE A 86 -15.41 -8.72 -10.40
C PHE A 86 -14.69 -7.36 -10.53
N ILE A 87 -14.15 -7.04 -11.70
CA ILE A 87 -13.42 -5.80 -11.97
C ILE A 87 -14.21 -5.04 -13.05
N PRO A 88 -14.62 -3.78 -12.81
CA PRO A 88 -15.28 -3.01 -13.86
C PRO A 88 -14.40 -2.97 -15.11
N LYS A 89 -15.02 -2.93 -16.30
CA LYS A 89 -14.31 -2.85 -17.59
C LYS A 89 -13.65 -1.47 -17.74
N ASP A 90 -12.63 -1.22 -16.93
CA ASP A 90 -12.06 0.08 -16.71
C ASP A 90 -10.54 -0.01 -16.55
N ILE A 91 -9.87 0.67 -17.47
CA ILE A 91 -8.41 0.71 -17.56
C ILE A 91 -7.82 1.46 -16.35
N THR A 92 -8.55 2.37 -15.71
CA THR A 92 -8.02 3.17 -14.59
C THR A 92 -8.27 2.54 -13.22
N TYR A 93 -8.86 1.33 -13.16
CA TYR A 93 -9.08 0.61 -11.90
C TYR A 93 -7.79 0.38 -11.09
N SER A 94 -6.68 0.02 -11.74
CA SER A 94 -5.42 -0.17 -11.02
C SER A 94 -4.90 1.10 -10.36
N THR A 95 -5.03 2.25 -11.02
CA THR A 95 -4.61 3.56 -10.49
C THR A 95 -5.43 3.93 -9.25
N TYR A 96 -6.72 3.65 -9.26
CA TYR A 96 -7.61 3.87 -8.11
C TYR A 96 -7.23 3.01 -6.90
N ILE A 97 -6.99 1.71 -7.11
CA ILE A 97 -6.59 0.79 -6.02
C ILE A 97 -5.21 1.17 -5.45
N LEU A 98 -4.27 1.56 -6.31
CA LEU A 98 -2.96 2.05 -5.86
C LEU A 98 -3.08 3.33 -5.03
N SER A 99 -3.91 4.28 -5.48
CA SER A 99 -4.15 5.55 -4.77
C SER A 99 -4.85 5.32 -3.42
N PHE A 100 -5.85 4.43 -3.39
CA PHE A 100 -6.49 4.01 -2.15
C PHE A 100 -5.48 3.37 -1.18
N THR A 101 -4.69 2.40 -1.65
CA THR A 101 -3.75 1.67 -0.80
C THR A 101 -2.69 2.61 -0.23
N LEU A 102 -2.19 3.54 -1.06
CA LEU A 102 -1.27 4.59 -0.64
C LEU A 102 -1.83 5.37 0.56
N MET A 103 -3.02 5.94 0.43
CA MET A 103 -3.58 6.76 1.50
C MET A 103 -4.01 5.91 2.71
N TYR A 104 -4.52 4.69 2.49
CA TYR A 104 -4.86 3.76 3.56
C TYR A 104 -3.67 3.46 4.48
N LEU A 105 -2.48 3.28 3.90
CA LEU A 105 -1.26 3.04 4.67
C LEU A 105 -0.67 4.34 5.26
N LEU A 106 -0.74 5.46 4.54
CA LEU A 106 -0.16 6.73 5.00
C LEU A 106 -0.96 7.40 6.12
N MET A 107 -2.28 7.37 6.05
CA MET A 107 -3.12 8.12 6.97
C MET A 107 -2.86 7.80 8.46
N PRO A 108 -2.75 6.53 8.90
CA PRO A 108 -2.37 6.25 10.28
C PRO A 108 -0.98 6.77 10.65
N MET A 109 -0.01 6.78 9.73
CA MET A 109 1.32 7.36 9.99
C MET A 109 1.23 8.87 10.20
N ILE A 110 0.43 9.57 9.39
CA ILE A 110 0.24 11.03 9.49
C ILE A 110 -0.45 11.39 10.82
N MET A 111 -1.53 10.68 11.16
CA MET A 111 -2.26 10.91 12.41
C MET A 111 -1.37 10.61 13.64
N LEU A 112 -0.59 9.52 13.59
CA LEU A 112 0.34 9.18 14.66
C LEU A 112 1.48 10.18 14.78
N SER A 113 2.01 10.68 13.66
CA SER A 113 3.05 11.71 13.65
C SER A 113 2.56 13.02 14.23
N SER A 114 1.33 13.41 13.90
CA SER A 114 0.68 14.60 14.46
C SER A 114 0.46 14.48 15.97
N GLN A 115 -0.01 13.32 16.46
CA GLN A 115 -0.27 13.10 17.88
C GLN A 115 1.01 13.00 18.73
N SER A 116 2.01 12.27 18.24
CA SER A 116 3.26 12.02 18.99
C SER A 116 4.31 13.11 18.81
N LYS A 117 4.11 14.06 17.89
CA LYS A 117 5.08 15.09 17.48
C LYS A 117 6.43 14.52 17.00
N ILE A 118 6.45 13.25 16.61
CA ILE A 118 7.61 12.56 16.06
C ILE A 118 7.28 12.15 14.63
N ASN A 119 8.24 12.29 13.71
CA ASN A 119 8.04 11.83 12.34
C ASN A 119 8.16 10.30 12.27
N VAL A 120 7.02 9.63 12.05
CA VAL A 120 6.91 8.17 11.91
C VAL A 120 6.56 7.75 10.48
N ILE A 121 6.61 8.69 9.52
CA ILE A 121 6.26 8.42 8.13
C ILE A 121 7.36 7.58 7.47
N ASN A 122 6.96 6.45 6.89
CA ASN A 122 7.84 5.63 6.08
C ASN A 122 7.91 6.19 4.64
N TYR A 123 8.92 7.03 4.39
CA TYR A 123 9.15 7.64 3.08
C TYR A 123 9.45 6.63 1.97
N VAL A 124 9.94 5.42 2.30
CA VAL A 124 10.18 4.37 1.30
C VAL A 124 8.85 3.86 0.75
N ILE A 125 7.86 3.62 1.61
CA ILE A 125 6.51 3.21 1.18
C ILE A 125 5.86 4.33 0.35
N LEU A 126 5.95 5.57 0.80
CA LEU A 126 5.44 6.73 0.07
C LEU A 126 6.04 6.81 -1.35
N ALA A 127 7.37 6.77 -1.44
CA ALA A 127 8.09 6.83 -2.71
C ALA A 127 7.73 5.66 -3.64
N PHE A 128 7.62 4.45 -3.09
CA PHE A 128 7.24 3.25 -3.84
C PHE A 128 5.87 3.42 -4.53
N PHE A 129 4.84 3.84 -3.79
CA PHE A 129 3.51 3.99 -4.38
C PHE A 129 3.40 5.17 -5.34
N ILE A 130 4.07 6.30 -5.07
CA ILE A 130 4.12 7.42 -6.02
C ILE A 130 4.75 6.96 -7.33
N PHE A 131 5.89 6.27 -7.24
CA PHE A 131 6.56 5.71 -8.41
C PHE A 131 5.68 4.68 -9.13
N TYR A 132 5.00 3.80 -8.40
CA TYR A 132 4.17 2.76 -9.00
C TYR A 132 2.93 3.35 -9.71
N ILE A 133 2.30 4.38 -9.15
CA ILE A 133 1.20 5.10 -9.82
C ILE A 133 1.69 5.78 -11.10
N ALA A 134 2.85 6.44 -11.05
CA ALA A 134 3.45 7.07 -12.23
C ALA A 134 3.81 6.03 -13.31
N PHE A 135 4.36 4.88 -12.89
CA PHE A 135 4.68 3.76 -13.76
C PHE A 135 3.41 3.18 -14.43
N ASP A 136 2.35 2.92 -13.66
CA ASP A 136 1.08 2.40 -14.15
C ASP A 136 0.45 3.31 -15.22
N LEU A 137 0.38 4.62 -14.94
CA LEU A 137 -0.12 5.60 -15.89
C LEU A 137 0.79 5.74 -17.12
N GLY A 138 2.11 5.69 -16.92
CA GLY A 138 3.09 5.74 -17.99
C GLY A 138 2.93 4.59 -18.99
N ILE A 139 2.76 3.36 -18.51
CA ILE A 139 2.52 2.18 -19.36
C ILE A 139 1.21 2.33 -20.15
N LYS A 140 0.11 2.72 -19.49
CA LYS A 140 -1.18 2.90 -20.16
C LYS A 140 -1.17 4.01 -21.20
N TYR A 141 -0.43 5.08 -20.94
CA TYR A 141 -0.26 6.16 -21.91
C TYR A 141 0.58 5.70 -23.12
N ARG A 142 1.67 4.96 -22.88
CA ARG A 142 2.53 4.40 -23.94
C ARG A 142 1.79 3.42 -24.85
N LEU A 143 0.87 2.64 -24.30
CA LEU A 143 0.04 1.68 -25.03
C LEU A 143 -1.23 2.31 -25.64
N SER A 144 -1.39 3.64 -25.55
CA SER A 144 -2.56 4.38 -26.02
C SER A 144 -3.89 3.86 -25.43
N CYS A 145 -3.84 3.26 -24.24
CA CYS A 145 -5.02 2.85 -23.48
C CYS A 145 -5.74 4.06 -22.87
N ILE A 146 -5.04 5.17 -22.69
CA ILE A 146 -5.58 6.45 -22.22
C ILE A 146 -5.16 7.57 -23.18
N GLY A 147 -6.09 8.45 -23.53
CA GLY A 147 -5.81 9.56 -24.45
C GLY A 147 -4.94 10.68 -23.86
N SER A 148 -5.05 10.92 -22.55
CA SER A 148 -4.25 11.91 -21.83
C SER A 148 -4.06 11.49 -20.38
N LEU A 149 -2.86 11.78 -19.83
CA LEU A 149 -2.52 11.54 -18.41
C LEU A 149 -3.35 12.41 -17.45
N PHE A 150 -3.87 13.53 -17.93
CA PHE A 150 -4.66 14.49 -17.13
C PHE A 150 -6.15 14.44 -17.47
N SER A 151 -6.64 13.29 -17.93
CA SER A 151 -8.07 13.08 -18.13
C SER A 151 -8.82 13.21 -16.79
N GLY A 152 -10.02 13.82 -16.82
CA GLY A 152 -10.87 13.95 -15.64
C GLY A 152 -11.18 12.62 -14.97
N LEU A 153 -11.23 11.52 -15.73
CA LEU A 153 -11.39 10.16 -15.19
C LEU A 153 -10.20 9.74 -14.32
N ILE A 154 -8.97 9.97 -14.79
CA ILE A 154 -7.73 9.60 -14.06
C ILE A 154 -7.61 10.45 -12.80
N ILE A 155 -7.82 11.76 -12.91
CA ILE A 155 -7.76 12.67 -11.78
C ILE A 155 -8.86 12.31 -10.76
N GLY A 156 -10.06 11.99 -11.24
CA GLY A 156 -11.17 11.53 -10.40
C GLY A 156 -10.84 10.23 -9.67
N ASP A 157 -10.21 9.27 -10.33
CA ASP A 157 -9.78 8.01 -9.71
C ASP A 157 -8.68 8.19 -8.67
N ILE A 158 -7.68 9.04 -8.95
CA ILE A 158 -6.63 9.33 -7.97
C ILE A 158 -7.23 10.03 -6.75
N LEU A 159 -8.02 11.09 -6.97
CA LEU A 159 -8.61 11.87 -5.88
C LEU A 159 -9.60 11.05 -5.06
N SER A 160 -10.46 10.26 -5.70
CA SER A 160 -11.43 9.41 -5.00
C SER A 160 -10.76 8.27 -4.25
N GLY A 161 -9.73 7.65 -4.83
CA GLY A 161 -8.93 6.63 -4.15
C GLY A 161 -8.24 7.19 -2.91
N LEU A 162 -7.51 8.30 -3.06
CA LEU A 162 -6.88 9.00 -1.94
C LEU A 162 -7.92 9.40 -0.88
N PHE A 163 -9.02 10.02 -1.28
CA PHE A 163 -10.06 10.46 -0.36
C PHE A 163 -10.66 9.30 0.45
N LEU A 164 -11.07 8.22 -0.22
CA LEU A 164 -11.65 7.05 0.45
C LEU A 164 -10.63 6.35 1.35
N GLY A 165 -9.39 6.20 0.89
CA GLY A 165 -8.31 5.64 1.72
C GLY A 165 -8.06 6.47 2.97
N GLY A 166 -8.06 7.80 2.84
CA GLY A 166 -7.88 8.74 3.95
C GLY A 166 -9.05 8.74 4.94
N VAL A 167 -10.28 8.77 4.45
CA VAL A 167 -11.49 8.75 5.30
C VAL A 167 -11.62 7.42 6.04
N ILE A 168 -11.41 6.30 5.34
CA ILE A 168 -11.50 4.96 5.93
C ILE A 168 -10.39 4.77 6.97
N ALA A 169 -9.12 4.97 6.60
CA ALA A 169 -8.02 4.68 7.52
C ALA A 169 -7.88 5.73 8.64
N GLY A 170 -8.26 7.00 8.38
CA GLY A 170 -8.20 8.09 9.34
C GLY A 170 -9.41 8.11 10.28
N PRO A 171 -10.41 8.98 10.05
CA PRO A 171 -11.50 9.17 11.00
C PRO A 171 -12.29 7.88 11.30
N LEU A 172 -12.50 7.00 10.31
CA LEU A 172 -13.31 5.80 10.51
C LEU A 172 -12.58 4.69 11.29
N MET A 173 -11.33 4.38 10.93
CA MET A 173 -10.56 3.34 11.62
C MET A 173 -9.72 3.89 12.77
N TYR A 174 -8.87 4.90 12.52
CA TYR A 174 -7.97 5.45 13.54
C TYR A 174 -8.73 6.17 14.66
N GLY A 175 -9.84 6.83 14.33
CA GLY A 175 -10.68 7.56 15.27
C GLY A 175 -11.59 6.67 16.15
N THR A 176 -11.66 5.37 15.90
CA THR A 176 -12.57 4.45 16.60
C THR A 176 -11.81 3.26 17.21
N ALA A 177 -12.54 2.34 17.86
CA ALA A 177 -11.98 1.08 18.37
C ALA A 177 -11.38 0.17 17.27
N LEU A 178 -11.63 0.47 15.99
CA LEU A 178 -11.09 -0.27 14.86
C LEU A 178 -9.60 -0.01 14.60
N ARG A 179 -9.00 0.97 15.30
CA ARG A 179 -7.59 1.35 15.15
C ARG A 179 -6.63 0.16 15.28
N GLN A 180 -6.97 -0.82 16.12
CA GLN A 180 -6.19 -2.05 16.31
C GLN A 180 -6.02 -2.93 15.06
N TYR A 181 -6.92 -2.77 14.08
CA TYR A 181 -6.88 -3.50 12.83
C TYR A 181 -6.14 -2.76 11.70
N LEU A 182 -5.66 -1.54 11.95
CA LEU A 182 -4.80 -0.83 11.00
C LEU A 182 -3.43 -1.50 10.92
N TYR A 183 -2.90 -1.64 9.71
CA TYR A 183 -1.57 -2.19 9.46
C TYR A 183 -0.48 -1.48 10.26
N ILE A 184 -0.60 -0.16 10.37
CA ILE A 184 0.30 0.69 11.13
C ILE A 184 -0.49 1.23 12.31
N ASN A 185 -0.43 0.50 13.42
CA ASN A 185 -1.06 0.92 14.68
C ASN A 185 -0.04 1.10 15.81
N GLU A 186 1.13 0.48 15.68
CA GLU A 186 2.09 0.42 16.77
C GLU A 186 3.29 1.28 16.42
N LEU A 187 3.67 2.13 17.37
CA LEU A 187 5.05 2.55 17.53
C LEU A 187 5.85 1.28 17.84
N ASN A 188 6.03 0.38 16.87
CA ASN A 188 7.10 -0.62 16.91
C ASN A 188 8.41 0.14 16.68
N SER A 189 8.71 1.01 17.63
CA SER A 189 10.05 1.31 18.05
C SER A 189 10.63 -0.03 18.49
N ASN A 190 11.22 -0.76 17.54
CA ASN A 190 12.27 -1.74 17.81
C ASN A 190 13.54 -1.06 18.36
N LYS A 191 13.43 0.12 18.99
CA LYS A 191 14.13 0.31 20.25
C LYS A 191 13.28 -0.44 21.28
N GLU A 192 13.43 -1.74 21.42
CA GLU A 192 14.41 -2.24 22.40
C GLU A 192 15.31 -1.10 22.92
N VAL A 193 14.70 -0.21 23.70
CA VAL A 193 15.45 0.63 24.59
C VAL A 193 15.95 -0.36 25.63
N CYS A 194 17.17 -0.85 25.41
CA CYS A 194 17.99 -1.33 26.51
C CYS A 194 18.10 -0.15 27.48
N SER A 195 17.17 -0.05 28.42
CA SER A 195 17.29 0.88 29.52
C SER A 195 18.49 0.38 30.31
N MET A 196 19.60 1.09 30.22
CA MET A 196 20.71 0.87 31.15
C MET A 196 20.13 1.14 32.54
N PRO A 197 20.01 0.13 33.42
CA PRO A 197 19.43 0.33 34.74
C PRO A 197 20.22 1.43 35.44
N SER A 198 19.53 2.43 35.98
CA SER A 198 20.18 3.56 36.64
C SER A 198 20.96 3.04 37.85
N LYS A 199 22.29 3.00 37.72
CA LYS A 199 23.27 2.63 38.75
C LYS A 199 22.82 1.46 39.63
N GLN A 200 22.87 0.24 39.11
CA GLN A 200 22.96 -0.91 40.00
C GLN A 200 24.30 -0.84 40.74
N GLN A 201 24.27 -0.63 42.05
CA GLN A 201 25.43 -0.83 42.90
C GLN A 201 25.63 -2.34 43.03
N PHE A 202 26.56 -2.89 42.26
CA PHE A 202 27.05 -4.24 42.49
C PHE A 202 27.74 -4.24 43.85
N ARG A 203 27.19 -4.99 44.81
CA ARG A 203 27.86 -5.22 46.09
C ARG A 203 29.08 -6.10 45.82
N CYS A 204 30.27 -5.52 45.94
CA CYS A 204 31.51 -6.25 45.81
C CYS A 204 31.74 -7.00 47.13
N SER A 205 31.55 -8.32 47.12
CA SER A 205 32.00 -9.16 48.22
C SER A 205 33.49 -9.44 48.04
N VAL A 206 34.31 -9.00 49.00
CA VAL A 206 35.74 -9.22 48.99
C VAL A 206 36.01 -10.54 49.72
N TYR A 207 36.76 -11.45 49.10
CA TYR A 207 37.11 -12.76 49.66
C TYR A 207 38.60 -12.85 49.96
N ARG A 208 38.96 -13.48 51.08
CA ARG A 208 40.33 -13.90 51.38
C ARG A 208 40.29 -15.34 51.88
N ASN A 209 41.02 -16.24 51.22
CA ASN A 209 41.05 -17.68 51.52
C ASN A 209 39.67 -18.37 51.45
N GLY A 210 38.77 -17.90 50.59
CA GLY A 210 37.44 -18.50 50.42
C GLY A 210 36.37 -18.01 51.39
N GLU A 211 36.71 -17.13 52.34
CA GLU A 211 35.76 -16.51 53.28
C GLU A 211 35.54 -15.03 52.95
N ILE A 212 34.30 -14.56 53.15
CA ILE A 212 33.89 -13.16 52.90
C ILE A 212 34.48 -12.27 53.99
N ILE A 213 35.33 -11.32 53.61
CA ILE A 213 35.95 -10.35 54.53
C ILE A 213 35.27 -8.98 54.52
N GLY A 214 34.33 -8.74 53.60
CA GLY A 214 33.51 -7.51 53.60
C GLY A 214 32.67 -7.33 52.33
N ASN A 215 31.66 -6.47 52.43
CA ASN A 215 30.87 -6.00 51.30
C ASN A 215 31.15 -4.49 51.11
N ILE A 216 31.43 -4.08 49.87
CA ILE A 216 31.54 -2.67 49.44
C ILE A 216 30.44 -2.34 48.45
#